data_AF-A0A537N423-F1
#
_entry.id   AF-A0A537N423-F1
#
_cell.length_a   1.000
_cell.length_b   1.000
_cell.length_c   1.000
_cell.angle_alpha   90.00
_cell.angle_beta   90.00
_cell.angle_gamma   90.00
#
_symmetry.space_group_name_H-M   'P 1'
#
loop_
_entity.id
_entity.type
_entity.pdbx_description
1 polymer ?
#
loop_
_entity_poly.entity_id
_entity_poly.type
_entity_poly.pdbx_seq_one_letter_code
_entity_poly.pdbx_strand_id
1 'polypeptide(L)'
;MASSSQGDLFGQDEQDDLFEDHPTPVYRADPDQVRTELHRILLEARAAQKMPWEPARVSLYRTIFPQMTNWLPEDEGAQLRFAFESELARLKAA
;
A
#
# COMPACT_ATOMS: atom_id res chain seq x y z
N MET A 1 -57.63 11.59 34.95
CA MET A 1 -57.19 10.25 34.54
C MET A 1 -56.46 10.43 33.22
N ALA A 2 -55.12 10.40 33.24
CA ALA A 2 -54.29 10.63 32.07
C ALA A 2 -53.52 9.33 31.80
N SER A 3 -53.78 8.70 30.66
CA SER A 3 -52.99 7.55 30.17
C SER A 3 -52.91 7.62 28.66
N SER A 4 -51.79 8.18 28.22
CA SER A 4 -50.97 7.85 27.06
C SER A 4 -51.59 6.93 26.00
N SER A 5 -52.15 7.53 24.95
CA SER A 5 -52.19 6.92 23.62
C SER A 5 -50.91 7.32 22.86
N GLN A 6 -49.78 6.83 23.35
CA GLN A 6 -48.50 6.89 22.63
C GLN A 6 -48.51 5.75 21.62
N GLY A 7 -48.87 6.06 20.38
CA GLY A 7 -49.00 5.06 19.32
C GLY A 7 -49.15 5.73 17.98
N ASP A 8 -48.11 6.44 17.54
CA ASP A 8 -47.58 6.40 16.17
C ASP A 8 -46.46 7.45 16.01
N LEU A 9 -45.26 7.13 16.51
CA LEU A 9 -44.04 7.91 16.28
C LEU A 9 -42.91 7.06 15.70
N PHE A 10 -43.22 5.82 15.29
CA PHE A 10 -42.36 5.03 14.43
C PHE A 10 -42.97 5.08 13.03
N GLY A 11 -42.82 6.24 12.39
CA GLY A 11 -42.90 6.30 10.93
C GLY A 11 -41.96 5.23 10.40
N GLN A 12 -42.49 4.42 9.49
CA GLN A 12 -41.81 3.30 8.84
C GLN A 12 -40.38 3.71 8.49
N ASP A 13 -39.44 3.30 9.32
CA ASP A 13 -38.02 3.38 9.05
C ASP A 13 -37.75 2.40 7.91
N GLU A 14 -37.91 2.88 6.67
CA GLU A 14 -37.25 2.34 5.48
C GLU A 14 -35.72 2.58 5.61
N GLN A 15 -35.13 2.08 6.70
CA GLN A 15 -33.69 2.00 6.92
C GLN A 15 -33.11 0.71 6.32
N ASP A 16 -33.75 0.15 5.28
CA ASP A 16 -33.30 -1.09 4.64
C ASP A 16 -32.20 -0.86 3.59
N ASP A 17 -31.90 0.40 3.22
CA ASP A 17 -30.98 0.74 2.11
C ASP A 17 -29.67 1.45 2.53
N LEU A 18 -29.41 1.63 3.83
CA LEU A 18 -28.18 2.33 4.29
C LEU A 18 -26.95 1.41 4.48
N PHE A 19 -27.14 0.11 4.29
CA PHE A 19 -26.07 -0.89 4.26
C PHE A 19 -26.14 -1.64 2.93
N GLU A 20 -26.11 -0.92 1.81
CA GLU A 20 -25.68 -1.56 0.57
C GLU A 20 -24.29 -2.17 0.85
N ASP A 21 -24.26 -3.51 0.88
CA ASP A 21 -23.07 -4.36 0.91
C ASP A 21 -22.32 -4.18 -0.41
N HIS A 22 -21.86 -2.96 -0.68
CA HIS A 22 -20.90 -2.73 -1.74
C HIS A 22 -19.67 -3.52 -1.31
N PRO A 23 -19.24 -4.54 -2.07
CA PRO A 23 -17.99 -5.23 -1.76
C PRO A 23 -16.92 -4.14 -1.74
N THR A 24 -16.37 -3.86 -0.55
CA THR A 24 -15.23 -2.96 -0.42
C THR A 24 -14.22 -3.45 -1.44
N PRO A 25 -13.87 -2.65 -2.47
CA PRO A 25 -12.98 -3.12 -3.51
C PRO A 25 -11.68 -3.49 -2.80
N VAL A 26 -11.41 -4.79 -2.70
CA VAL A 26 -10.18 -5.31 -2.13
C VAL A 26 -9.10 -4.84 -3.09
N TYR A 27 -8.47 -3.72 -2.76
CA TYR A 27 -7.39 -3.15 -3.55
C TYR A 27 -6.21 -4.12 -3.48
N ARG A 28 -6.19 -5.06 -4.42
CA ARG A 28 -5.04 -5.91 -4.67
C ARG A 28 -4.08 -5.07 -5.51
N ALA A 29 -2.91 -4.78 -4.94
CA ALA A 29 -1.85 -4.15 -5.70
C ALA A 29 -1.56 -5.04 -6.91
N ASP A 30 -1.64 -4.46 -8.10
CA ASP A 30 -1.39 -5.19 -9.34
C ASP A 30 0.12 -5.50 -9.42
N PRO A 31 0.52 -6.77 -9.65
CA PRO A 31 1.93 -7.16 -9.62
C PRO A 31 2.77 -6.43 -10.68
N ASP A 32 2.19 -6.06 -11.83
CA ASP A 32 2.88 -5.27 -12.85
C ASP A 32 3.07 -3.82 -12.41
N GLN A 33 2.10 -3.25 -11.67
CA GLN A 33 2.29 -1.94 -11.05
C GLN A 33 3.36 -1.97 -9.96
N VAL A 34 3.38 -3.02 -9.14
CA VAL A 34 4.43 -3.22 -8.11
C VAL A 34 5.80 -3.35 -8.76
N ARG A 35 5.93 -4.15 -9.82
CA ARG A 35 7.16 -4.27 -10.62
C ARG A 35 7.63 -2.92 -11.14
N THR A 36 6.72 -2.15 -11.74
CA THR A 36 7.02 -0.83 -12.29
C THR A 36 7.54 0.12 -11.21
N GLU A 37 6.90 0.15 -10.04
CA GLU A 37 7.32 1.00 -8.93
C GLU A 37 8.68 0.59 -8.34
N LEU A 38 8.92 -0.72 -8.15
CA LEU A 38 10.21 -1.24 -7.69
C LEU A 38 11.34 -0.90 -8.67
N HIS A 39 11.09 -1.08 -9.98
CA HIS A 39 12.05 -0.70 -11.03
C HIS A 39 12.31 0.80 -11.04
N ARG A 40 11.27 1.63 -10.83
CA ARG A 40 11.42 3.09 -10.73
C ARG A 40 12.32 3.49 -9.58
N ILE A 41 12.09 2.93 -8.38
CA ILE A 41 12.93 3.18 -7.20
C ILE A 41 14.38 2.77 -7.48
N LEU A 42 14.60 1.61 -8.09
CA LEU A 42 15.94 1.15 -8.48
C LEU A 42 16.63 2.07 -9.49
N LEU A 43 15.90 2.51 -10.52
CA LEU A 43 16.43 3.44 -11.52
C LEU A 43 16.83 4.78 -10.87
N GLU A 44 16.02 5.29 -9.95
CA GLU A 44 16.33 6.51 -9.20
C GLU A 44 17.58 6.35 -8.32
N ALA A 45 17.71 5.23 -7.60
CA ALA A 45 18.93 4.89 -6.87
C ALA A 45 20.17 4.82 -7.78
N ARG A 46 20.04 4.13 -8.93
CA ARG A 46 21.16 3.88 -9.85
C ARG A 46 21.61 5.14 -10.58
N ALA A 47 20.66 6.02 -10.92
CA ALA A 47 20.93 7.30 -11.58
C ALA A 47 21.54 8.33 -10.61
N ALA A 48 21.22 8.22 -9.31
CA ALA A 48 21.80 9.08 -8.30
C ALA A 48 23.27 8.70 -8.01
N GLN A 49 24.14 9.70 -7.88
CA GLN A 49 25.53 9.50 -7.44
C GLN A 49 25.68 9.52 -5.90
N LYS A 50 24.71 10.13 -5.21
CA LYS A 50 24.63 10.27 -3.75
C LYS A 50 23.21 9.94 -3.31
N MET A 51 23.02 9.54 -2.05
CA MET A 51 21.73 9.18 -1.47
C MET A 51 20.62 10.19 -1.86
N PRO A 52 19.70 9.84 -2.79
CA PRO A 52 18.69 10.79 -3.28
C PRO A 52 17.50 10.92 -2.32
N TRP A 53 17.40 10.02 -1.35
CA TRP A 53 16.30 9.96 -0.39
C TRP A 53 16.75 10.34 1.00
N GLU A 54 15.86 11.01 1.72
CA GLU A 54 16.00 11.26 3.15
C GLU A 54 16.11 9.94 3.94
N PRO A 55 16.83 9.90 5.08
CA PRO A 55 17.07 8.68 5.85
C PRO A 55 15.77 7.97 6.31
N ALA A 56 14.71 8.72 6.59
CA ALA A 56 13.39 8.16 6.89
C ALA A 56 12.81 7.39 5.69
N ARG A 57 12.96 7.95 4.48
CA ARG A 57 12.49 7.35 3.22
C ARG A 57 13.31 6.13 2.84
N VAL A 58 14.62 6.13 3.09
CA VAL A 58 15.48 4.94 2.94
C VAL A 58 15.00 3.81 3.86
N SER A 59 14.69 4.12 5.11
CA SER A 59 14.20 3.14 6.09
C SER A 59 12.84 2.57 5.70
N LEU A 60 11.96 3.43 5.18
CA LEU A 60 10.68 3.02 4.61
C LEU A 60 10.90 2.07 3.44
N TYR A 61 11.70 2.44 2.43
CA TYR A 61 11.99 1.60 1.28
C TYR A 61 12.60 0.27 1.68
N ARG A 62 13.55 0.26 2.61
CA ARG A 62 14.12 -0.99 3.12
C ARG A 62 13.10 -1.94 3.75
N THR A 63 11.97 -1.41 4.21
CA THR A 63 10.87 -2.18 4.82
C THR A 63 9.77 -2.52 3.80
N ILE A 64 9.41 -1.60 2.90
CA ILE A 64 8.33 -1.84 1.94
C ILE A 64 8.79 -2.62 0.72
N PHE A 65 10.04 -2.48 0.29
CA PHE A 65 10.62 -3.20 -0.84
C PHE A 65 10.51 -4.72 -0.65
N PRO A 66 10.94 -5.30 0.49
CA PRO A 66 10.74 -6.71 0.77
C PRO A 66 9.26 -7.14 0.81
N GLN A 67 8.35 -6.27 1.26
CA GLN A 67 6.92 -6.56 1.33
C GLN A 67 6.28 -6.52 -0.07
N MET A 68 6.69 -5.58 -0.92
CA MET A 68 6.27 -5.45 -2.30
C MET A 68 6.76 -6.62 -3.15
N THR A 69 7.99 -7.10 -2.93
CA THR A 69 8.51 -8.27 -3.67
C THR A 69 7.75 -9.56 -3.38
N ASN A 70 6.99 -9.65 -2.28
CA ASN A 70 6.15 -10.83 -2.00
C ASN A 70 4.96 -10.95 -2.98
N TRP A 71 4.63 -9.89 -3.72
CA TRP A 71 3.61 -9.90 -4.78
C TRP A 71 4.18 -10.36 -6.13
N LEU A 72 5.51 -10.53 -6.22
CA LEU A 72 6.23 -10.95 -7.42
C LEU A 72 6.72 -12.40 -7.27
N PRO A 73 7.08 -13.07 -8.38
CA PRO A 73 7.79 -14.34 -8.33
C PRO A 73 9.05 -14.23 -7.49
N GLU A 74 9.36 -15.27 -6.71
CA GLU A 74 10.48 -15.27 -5.76
C GLU A 74 11.83 -14.94 -6.44
N ASP A 75 12.07 -15.50 -7.63
CA ASP A 75 13.28 -15.28 -8.42
C ASP A 75 13.46 -13.80 -8.79
N GLU A 76 12.37 -13.17 -9.27
CA GLU A 76 12.34 -11.77 -9.64
C GLU A 76 12.49 -10.86 -8.40
N GLY A 77 11.74 -11.16 -7.34
CA GLY A 77 11.79 -10.41 -6.09
C GLY A 77 13.17 -10.47 -5.42
N ALA A 78 13.84 -11.63 -5.47
CA ALA A 78 15.19 -11.81 -4.96
C ALA A 78 16.21 -10.99 -5.75
N GLN A 79 16.11 -10.99 -7.08
CA GLN A 79 16.98 -10.19 -7.94
C GLN A 79 16.83 -8.69 -7.68
N LEU A 80 15.58 -8.21 -7.55
CA LEU A 80 15.30 -6.79 -7.27
C LEU A 80 15.79 -6.37 -5.88
N ARG A 81 15.58 -7.20 -4.85
CA ARG A 81 16.12 -6.96 -3.50
C ARG A 81 17.64 -6.85 -3.54
N PHE A 82 18.31 -7.79 -4.20
CA PHE A 82 19.77 -7.80 -4.29
C PHE A 82 20.28 -6.53 -4.99
N ALA A 83 19.67 -6.15 -6.12
CA ALA A 83 20.02 -4.91 -6.83
C ALA A 83 19.83 -3.67 -5.94
N PHE A 84 18.75 -3.61 -5.18
CA PHE A 84 18.45 -2.48 -4.29
C PHE A 84 19.45 -2.36 -3.14
N GLU A 85 19.78 -3.47 -2.49
CA GLU A 85 20.79 -3.48 -1.42
C GLU A 85 22.18 -3.12 -1.94
N SER A 86 22.55 -3.60 -3.13
CA SER A 86 23.83 -3.28 -3.75
C SER A 86 23.96 -1.79 -4.10
N GLU A 87 22.92 -1.18 -4.68
CA GLU A 87 22.93 0.26 -4.94
C GLU A 87 22.86 1.07 -3.64
N LEU A 88 22.11 0.64 -2.63
CA LEU A 88 22.14 1.29 -1.31
C LEU A 88 23.52 1.26 -0.66
N ALA A 89 24.24 0.13 -0.76
CA ALA A 89 25.60 0.02 -0.23
C ALA A 89 26.55 0.98 -0.96
N ARG A 90 26.44 1.07 -2.29
CA ARG A 90 27.19 2.02 -3.11
C ARG A 90 26.89 3.47 -2.70
N LEU A 91 25.62 3.84 -2.57
CA LEU A 91 25.19 5.20 -2.21
C LEU A 91 25.59 5.59 -0.78
N LYS A 92 25.75 4.62 0.13
CA LYS A 92 26.28 4.86 1.49
C LYS A 92 27.80 5.01 1.53
N ALA A 93 28.50 4.45 0.55
CA ALA A 93 29.96 4.50 0.45
C ALA A 93 30.48 5.71 -0.36
N ALA A 94 29.60 6.40 -1.09
CA ALA A 94 29.89 7.59 -1.90
C ALA A 94 29.74 8.89 -1.11
#